data_AF-A0A922IHP4-F1
#
_entry.id   AF-A0A922IHP4-F1
#
_cell.length_a   1.000
_cell.length_b   1.000
_cell.length_c   1.000
_cell.angle_alpha   90.00
_cell.angle_beta   90.00
_cell.angle_gamma   90.00
#
_symmetry.space_group_name_H-M   'P 1'
#
loop_
_entity.id
_entity.type
_entity.pdbx_description
1 polymer ?
#
loop_
_entity_poly.entity_id
_entity_poly.type
_entity_poly.pdbx_seq_one_letter_code
_entity_poly.pdbx_strand_id
1 'polypeptide(L)'
;MGFKNSWFYYLSYATFLCTYIALVCCPSVRRRYPGNVIALSVFTLAFSYMTGTITSFYDTQSVLVAVVITACLCIAISVFAIQTRIDITKCTSLIFVLSIVVMLTGLACVIVFAVSGPNRVSFNILDH
;
A
#
# COMPACT_ATOMS: atom_id res chain seq x y z
N MET A 1 -23.86 -10.77 -15.55
CA MET A 1 -25.04 -9.95 -15.20
C MET A 1 -25.17 -9.98 -13.69
N GLY A 2 -25.00 -8.93 -12.90
CA GLY A 2 -24.73 -7.53 -13.17
C GLY A 2 -24.71 -6.89 -11.79
N PHE A 3 -23.55 -6.88 -11.15
CA PHE A 3 -23.37 -6.18 -9.89
C PHE A 3 -22.49 -4.97 -10.19
N LYS A 4 -23.19 -3.95 -10.67
CA LYS A 4 -22.75 -2.55 -10.84
C LYS A 4 -22.47 -1.97 -9.45
N ASN A 5 -21.45 -2.49 -8.78
CA ASN A 5 -21.08 -2.05 -7.44
C ASN A 5 -19.63 -1.61 -7.42
N SER A 6 -19.43 -0.42 -7.99
CA SER A 6 -18.42 0.53 -7.48
C SER A 6 -18.47 0.62 -5.94
N TRP A 7 -19.62 0.27 -5.34
CA TRP A 7 -19.81 0.07 -3.92
C TRP A 7 -18.74 -0.77 -3.24
N PHE A 8 -18.31 -1.94 -3.76
CA PHE A 8 -17.28 -2.76 -3.10
C PHE A 8 -15.90 -2.08 -3.12
N TYR A 9 -15.57 -1.37 -4.19
CA TYR A 9 -14.35 -0.56 -4.28
C TYR A 9 -14.40 0.62 -3.28
N TYR A 10 -15.54 1.30 -3.23
CA TYR A 10 -15.79 2.39 -2.27
C TYR A 10 -15.79 1.90 -0.81
N LEU A 11 -16.32 0.70 -0.54
CA LEU A 11 -16.33 0.06 0.77
C LEU A 11 -14.89 -0.28 1.22
N SER A 12 -14.07 -0.77 0.29
CA SER A 12 -12.66 -1.08 0.55
C SER A 12 -11.87 0.20 0.86
N TYR A 13 -12.13 1.29 0.13
CA TYR A 13 -11.53 2.59 0.40
C TYR A 13 -12.01 3.17 1.75
N ALA A 14 -13.30 3.06 2.05
CA ALA A 14 -13.90 3.53 3.30
C ALA A 14 -13.37 2.74 4.52
N THR A 15 -13.23 1.42 4.40
CA THR A 15 -12.66 0.58 5.47
C THR A 15 -11.17 0.88 5.71
N PHE A 16 -10.40 1.17 4.65
CA PHE A 16 -9.01 1.64 4.77
C PHE A 16 -8.93 2.96 5.55
N LEU A 17 -9.81 3.91 5.22
CA LEU A 17 -9.88 5.21 5.89
C LEU A 17 -10.31 5.07 7.34
N CYS A 18 -11.37 4.29 7.61
CA CYS A 18 -11.87 4.05 8.97
C CYS A 18 -10.86 3.33 9.86
N THR A 19 -10.19 2.30 9.35
CA THR A 19 -9.16 1.58 10.12
C THR A 19 -7.95 2.47 10.41
N TYR A 20 -7.51 3.28 9.44
CA TYR A 20 -6.45 4.26 9.63
C TYR A 20 -6.82 5.31 10.68
N ILE A 21 -8.02 5.90 10.59
CA ILE A 21 -8.51 6.89 11.56
C ILE A 21 -8.67 6.26 12.95
N ALA A 22 -9.20 5.05 13.07
CA ALA A 22 -9.32 4.35 14.36
C ALA A 22 -7.95 4.09 15.01
N LEU A 23 -6.93 3.75 14.22
CA LEU A 23 -5.54 3.54 14.69
C LEU A 23 -4.84 4.84 15.14
N VAL A 24 -5.27 5.99 14.60
CA VAL A 24 -4.74 7.33 14.90
C VAL A 24 -5.49 7.96 16.09
N CYS A 25 -6.82 7.98 16.04
CA CYS A 25 -7.69 8.61 17.02
C CYS A 25 -7.84 7.79 18.30
N CYS A 26 -7.63 6.46 18.25
CA CYS A 26 -7.78 5.58 19.41
C CYS A 26 -6.47 4.82 19.71
N PRO A 27 -5.46 5.45 20.35
CA PRO A 27 -4.27 4.73 20.83
C PRO A 27 -4.63 3.63 21.85
N SER A 28 -5.78 3.74 22.52
CA SER A 28 -6.34 2.73 23.43
C SER A 28 -6.74 1.42 22.72
N VAL A 29 -7.19 1.48 21.46
CA VAL A 29 -7.54 0.29 20.65
C VAL A 29 -6.28 -0.45 20.19
N ARG A 30 -5.17 0.28 19.98
CA ARG A 30 -3.86 -0.31 19.64
C ARG A 30 -3.27 -1.11 20.81
N ARG A 31 -3.57 -0.76 22.06
CA ARG A 31 -2.98 -1.40 23.26
C ARG A 31 -3.86 -2.47 23.93
N ARG A 32 -5.11 -2.65 23.51
CA ARG A 32 -6.03 -3.63 24.12
C ARG A 32 -6.29 -4.79 23.16
N TYR A 33 -5.82 -5.99 23.51
CA TYR A 33 -6.35 -7.24 22.93
C TYR A 33 -7.88 -7.24 23.14
N PRO A 34 -8.75 -7.42 22.12
CA PRO A 34 -8.53 -7.97 20.77
C PRO A 34 -8.68 -6.98 19.59
N GLY A 35 -8.78 -5.67 19.82
CA GLY A 35 -9.17 -4.71 18.76
C GLY A 35 -8.17 -4.59 17.60
N ASN A 36 -6.86 -4.61 17.90
CA ASN A 36 -5.80 -4.46 16.90
C ASN A 36 -5.77 -5.60 15.87
N VAL A 37 -6.03 -6.84 16.30
CA VAL A 37 -5.95 -8.02 15.42
C VAL A 37 -7.10 -8.05 14.42
N ILE A 38 -8.30 -7.63 14.83
CA ILE A 38 -9.50 -7.58 13.97
C ILE A 38 -9.33 -6.48 12.91
N ALA A 39 -8.84 -5.30 13.31
CA ALA A 39 -8.60 -4.21 12.36
C ALA A 39 -7.54 -4.58 11.31
N LEU A 40 -6.44 -5.22 11.75
CA LEU A 40 -5.40 -5.70 10.85
C LEU A 40 -5.92 -6.78 9.89
N SER A 41 -6.70 -7.75 10.38
CA SER A 41 -7.23 -8.82 9.52
C SER A 41 -8.18 -8.30 8.45
N VAL A 42 -9.09 -7.38 8.80
CA VAL A 42 -10.01 -6.77 7.83
C VAL A 42 -9.24 -5.94 6.79
N PHE A 43 -8.26 -5.16 7.24
CA PHE A 43 -7.38 -4.38 6.36
C PHE A 43 -6.63 -5.27 5.36
N THR A 44 -6.01 -6.35 5.84
CA THR A 44 -5.26 -7.28 5.00
C THR A 44 -6.17 -7.98 3.98
N LEU A 45 -7.37 -8.41 4.39
CA LEU A 45 -8.35 -9.03 3.48
C LEU A 45 -8.77 -8.06 2.36
N ALA A 46 -9.11 -6.83 2.72
CA ALA A 46 -9.51 -5.81 1.74
C ALA A 46 -8.37 -5.46 0.78
N PHE A 47 -7.15 -5.28 1.31
CA PHE A 47 -5.97 -4.96 0.51
C PHE A 47 -5.59 -6.11 -0.44
N SER A 48 -5.67 -7.36 0.01
CA SER A 48 -5.42 -8.54 -0.82
C SER A 48 -6.45 -8.68 -1.94
N TYR A 49 -7.73 -8.43 -1.65
CA TYR A 49 -8.79 -8.42 -2.66
C TYR A 49 -8.54 -7.34 -3.72
N MET A 50 -8.26 -6.11 -3.30
CA MET A 50 -7.96 -5.00 -4.21
C MET A 50 -6.73 -5.30 -5.07
N THR A 51 -5.61 -5.72 -4.48
CA THR A 51 -4.39 -6.07 -5.22
C THR A 51 -4.64 -7.24 -6.17
N GLY A 52 -5.34 -8.30 -5.72
CA GLY A 52 -5.65 -9.46 -6.56
C GLY A 52 -6.49 -9.11 -7.78
N THR A 53 -7.52 -8.28 -7.61
CA THR A 53 -8.31 -7.79 -8.75
C THR A 53 -7.46 -6.95 -9.71
N ILE A 54 -6.60 -6.06 -9.20
CA ILE A 54 -5.65 -5.28 -10.01
C ILE A 54 -4.71 -6.22 -10.77
N THR A 55 -4.11 -7.23 -10.13
CA THR A 55 -3.18 -8.14 -10.81
C THR A 55 -3.79 -8.89 -12.01
N SER A 56 -5.12 -9.05 -12.04
CA SER A 56 -5.81 -9.67 -13.17
C SER A 56 -5.95 -8.75 -14.39
N PHE A 57 -5.81 -7.44 -14.22
CA PHE A 57 -5.93 -6.45 -15.30
C PHE A 57 -4.58 -5.94 -15.82
N TYR A 58 -3.48 -6.12 -15.08
CA TYR A 58 -2.14 -5.66 -15.45
C TYR A 58 -1.23 -6.84 -15.84
N ASP A 59 -0.29 -6.59 -16.75
CA ASP A 59 0.68 -7.60 -17.19
C ASP A 59 1.55 -8.11 -16.02
N THR A 60 1.73 -9.43 -15.94
CA THR A 60 2.48 -10.11 -14.89
C THR A 60 3.87 -9.52 -14.68
N GLN A 61 4.54 -9.08 -15.75
CA GLN A 61 5.89 -8.51 -15.69
C GLN A 61 5.91 -7.20 -14.89
N SER A 62 4.95 -6.31 -15.14
CA SER A 62 4.83 -5.02 -14.46
C SER A 62 4.42 -5.20 -12.99
N VAL A 63 3.53 -6.15 -12.72
CA VAL A 63 3.06 -6.47 -11.37
C VAL A 63 4.21 -7.00 -10.51
N LEU A 64 5.06 -7.88 -11.05
CA LEU A 64 6.15 -8.51 -10.30
C LEU A 64 7.20 -7.47 -9.85
N VAL A 65 7.53 -6.51 -10.72
CA VAL A 65 8.41 -5.38 -10.37
C VAL A 65 7.80 -4.52 -9.25
N ALA A 66 6.50 -4.21 -9.33
CA ALA A 66 5.81 -3.42 -8.31
C ALA A 66 5.78 -4.13 -6.95
N VAL A 67 5.59 -5.45 -6.93
CA VAL A 67 5.61 -6.26 -5.70
C VAL A 67 6.99 -6.24 -5.04
N VAL A 68 8.07 -6.38 -5.81
CA VAL A 68 9.45 -6.33 -5.29
C VAL A 68 9.73 -4.99 -4.61
N ILE A 69 9.34 -3.88 -5.23
CA ILE A 69 9.58 -2.55 -4.65
C ILE A 69 8.72 -2.34 -3.40
N THR A 70 7.46 -2.79 -3.42
CA THR A 70 6.57 -2.73 -2.26
C THR A 70 7.13 -3.54 -1.08
N ALA A 71 7.70 -4.72 -1.33
CA ALA A 71 8.36 -5.53 -0.31
C ALA A 71 9.57 -4.80 0.30
N CYS A 72 10.44 -4.20 -0.52
CA CYS A 72 11.56 -3.39 -0.07
C CYS A 72 11.11 -2.20 0.80
N LEU A 73 10.06 -1.49 0.40
CA LEU A 73 9.48 -0.38 1.16
C LEU A 73 8.94 -0.85 2.52
N CYS A 74 8.19 -1.97 2.56
CA CYS A 74 7.69 -2.55 3.80
C CYS A 74 8.82 -2.92 4.76
N ILE A 75 9.93 -3.46 4.26
CA ILE A 75 11.12 -3.78 5.06
C ILE A 75 11.75 -2.50 5.62
N ALA A 76 11.98 -1.48 4.78
CA ALA A 76 12.56 -0.21 5.20
C ALA A 76 11.74 0.48 6.30
N ILE A 77 10.41 0.52 6.13
CA ILE A 77 9.49 1.09 7.13
C ILE A 77 9.51 0.27 8.42
N SER A 78 9.56 -1.07 8.33
CA SER A 78 9.62 -1.95 9.51
C SER A 78 10.91 -1.72 10.30
N VAL A 79 12.04 -1.62 9.62
CA VAL A 79 13.35 -1.31 10.22
C VAL A 79 13.33 0.08 10.87
N PHE A 80 12.76 1.08 10.19
CA PHE A 80 12.59 2.43 10.75
C PHE A 80 11.68 2.44 11.98
N ALA A 81 10.59 1.67 11.97
CA ALA A 81 9.65 1.55 13.09
C ALA A 81 10.26 0.85 14.33
N ILE A 82 11.22 -0.06 14.12
CA ILE A 82 11.98 -0.70 15.19
C ILE A 82 13.00 0.29 15.79
N GLN A 83 13.71 1.04 14.94
CA GLN A 83 14.65 2.07 15.41
C GLN A 83 13.94 3.24 16.13
N THR A 84 12.74 3.61 15.68
CA THR A 84 11.89 4.68 16.25
C THR A 84 11.22 4.28 17.58
N ARG A 85 11.60 3.15 18.20
CA ARG A 85 11.13 2.80 19.55
C ARG A 85 11.67 3.73 20.64
N ILE A 86 12.67 4.55 20.33
CA ILE A 86 13.30 5.52 21.21
C ILE A 86 13.01 6.92 20.64
N ASP A 87 12.31 7.75 21.40
CA ASP A 87 11.98 9.18 21.20
C ASP A 87 10.76 9.65 20.34
N ILE A 88 9.73 10.06 21.11
CA ILE A 88 8.96 11.33 21.11
C ILE A 88 8.07 11.79 19.91
N THR A 89 6.83 12.13 20.29
CA THR A 89 5.72 12.80 19.56
C THR A 89 4.87 11.94 18.62
N LYS A 90 3.86 11.27 19.21
CA LYS A 90 2.90 10.36 18.56
C LYS A 90 2.09 10.97 17.40
N CYS A 91 1.90 12.29 17.38
CA CYS A 91 1.15 12.97 16.32
C CYS A 91 2.05 13.46 15.17
N THR A 92 3.21 14.06 15.48
CA THR A 92 4.17 14.57 14.48
C THR A 92 4.88 13.44 13.71
N SER A 93 5.26 12.36 14.40
CA SER A 93 5.90 11.20 13.77
C SER A 93 5.02 10.53 12.72
N LEU A 94 3.70 10.55 12.88
CA LEU A 94 2.77 9.89 11.97
C LEU A 94 2.66 10.62 10.62
N ILE A 95 2.54 11.96 10.66
CA ILE A 95 2.50 12.81 9.46
C ILE A 95 3.85 12.79 8.73
N PHE A 96 4.95 12.76 9.48
CA PHE A 96 6.30 12.69 8.92
C PHE A 96 6.58 11.34 8.25
N VAL A 97 6.23 10.22 8.89
CA VAL A 97 6.35 8.87 8.30
C VAL A 97 5.43 8.73 7.10
N LEU A 98 4.18 9.21 7.16
CA LEU A 98 3.26 9.20 6.03
C LEU A 98 3.84 9.98 4.85
N SER A 99 4.43 11.15 5.11
CA SER A 99 5.05 11.99 4.08
C SER A 99 6.24 11.29 3.43
N ILE A 100 7.14 10.68 4.23
CA ILE A 100 8.27 9.89 3.71
C ILE A 100 7.78 8.70 2.87
N VAL A 101 6.76 7.97 3.34
CA VAL A 101 6.22 6.81 2.62
C VAL A 101 5.60 7.24 1.29
N VAL A 102 4.85 8.34 1.26
CA VAL A 102 4.29 8.91 0.02
C VAL A 102 5.41 9.34 -0.92
N MET A 103 6.48 9.96 -0.41
CA MET A 103 7.62 10.40 -1.21
C MET A 103 8.38 9.20 -1.82
N LEU A 104 8.65 8.17 -1.01
CA LEU A 104 9.36 6.96 -1.45
C LEU A 104 8.53 6.13 -2.43
N THR A 105 7.22 5.99 -2.18
CA THR A 105 6.30 5.27 -3.07
C THR A 105 6.11 6.02 -4.39
N GLY A 106 6.02 7.36 -4.34
CA GLY A 106 5.98 8.20 -5.54
C GLY A 106 7.25 8.07 -6.38
N LEU A 107 8.43 8.13 -5.73
CA LEU A 107 9.72 7.92 -6.40
C LEU A 107 9.82 6.52 -7.02
N ALA A 108 9.41 5.49 -6.28
CA ALA A 108 9.34 4.11 -6.79
C ALA A 108 8.45 4.01 -8.04
N CYS A 109 7.28 4.64 -8.03
CA CYS A 109 6.36 4.63 -9.16
C CYS A 109 6.97 5.33 -10.40
N VAL A 110 7.65 6.45 -10.20
CA VAL A 110 8.38 7.15 -11.27
C VAL A 110 9.50 6.28 -11.84
N ILE A 111 10.25 5.57 -10.99
CA ILE A 111 11.30 4.65 -11.43
C ILE A 111 10.70 3.49 -12.24
N VAL A 112 9.59 2.90 -11.79
CA VAL A 112 8.89 1.85 -12.54
C VAL A 112 8.45 2.35 -13.90
N PHE A 113 7.87 3.55 -13.98
CA PHE A 113 7.45 4.16 -15.24
C PHE A 113 8.64 4.45 -16.17
N ALA A 114 9.74 4.97 -15.62
CA ALA A 114 10.97 5.27 -16.37
C ALA A 114 11.70 4.00 -16.84
N VAL A 115 11.66 2.91 -16.09
CA VAL A 115 12.23 1.62 -16.49
C VAL A 115 11.29 0.88 -17.47
N SER A 116 9.98 1.09 -17.35
CA SER A 116 8.97 0.45 -18.20
C SER A 116 8.76 1.11 -19.57
N GLY A 117 9.32 2.30 -19.84
CA GLY A 117 9.37 2.89 -21.19
C GLY A 117 10.75 3.51 -21.45
N PRO A 118 11.49 3.18 -22.56
CA PRO A 118 11.02 2.80 -23.90
C PRO A 118 11.48 1.42 -24.44
N ASN A 119 12.23 0.61 -23.69
CA ASN A 119 12.93 -0.55 -24.27
C ASN A 119 12.04 -1.78 -24.55
N ARG A 120 10.78 -1.79 -24.08
CA ARG A 120 9.77 -2.84 -24.38
C ARG A 120 8.80 -2.42 -25.49
N VAL A 121 8.60 -1.13 -25.73
CA VAL A 121 7.76 -0.61 -26.83
C VAL A 121 8.52 -0.58 -28.16
N SER A 122 9.84 -0.30 -28.16
CA SER A 122 10.66 -0.39 -29.39
C SER A 122 10.93 -1.84 -29.86
N PHE A 123 10.90 -2.83 -28.96
CA PHE A 123 11.07 -4.24 -29.33
C PHE A 123 9.76 -4.89 -29.84
N ASN A 124 8.59 -4.43 -29.37
CA ASN A 124 7.28 -4.92 -29.83
C ASN A 124 6.80 -4.24 -31.14
N ILE A 125 7.45 -3.12 -31.55
CA ILE A 125 7.25 -2.48 -32.87
C ILE A 125 8.25 -2.97 -33.93
N LEU A 126 9.36 -3.62 -33.53
CA LEU A 126 10.32 -4.23 -34.46
C LEU A 126 10.04 -5.72 -34.75
N ASP A 127 8.99 -6.28 -34.14
CA ASP A 127 8.48 -7.65 -34.36
C ASP A 127 7.12 -7.67 -35.09
N HIS A 128 6.65 -6.52 -35.60
CA HIS A 128 5.41 -6.42 -36.40
C HIS A 128 5.61 -5.62 -37.69
#